data_AF-A0A6J1Z0Z1-F1
#
_entry.id   AF-A0A6J1Z0Z1-F1
#
_cell.length_a   1.000
_cell.length_b   1.000
_cell.length_c   1.000
_cell.angle_alpha   90.00
_cell.angle_beta   90.00
_cell.angle_gamma   90.00
#
_symmetry.space_group_name_H-M   'P 1'
#
loop_
_entity.id
_entity.type
_entity.pdbx_description
1 polymer ?
#
loop_
_entity_poly.entity_id
_entity_poly.type
_entity_poly.pdbx_seq_one_letter_code
_entity_poly.pdbx_strand_id
1 'polypeptide(L)'
;VERHGGPLPYHRRPVLMREYRDIDQLIFDRELPQAAGLLHHCCFYKRQGRNLVAMNTAPRGMQSGDRATWFGLYYNISGAGFFLHPVGLELLVDHKALEPAHWTIQKVFFQGRYYESLAQLEDQFEAGLVNVVLIPDNGTGGSWSLKSQVPRGPSPPLQLHPQGPRFSVQGSQVASSLWTFSFGLGAFSGPRIFDIRFRGERLAYEISLQEALAIYGGNSPSALRSRYTDGGFGLGHFSSTLTRGVDCPYLATYVDWHFLLESQTPKTIRDAICVFEQNQGLPLRRHHSDIYSQYFGGLAETVLVLRSVSTMLNYDYVWDMVFHANGAIEVRLHATGYISSAFLFGAARSYGNQVGEHTLGTVHTHSAHFKVDLDVAGKIFQQKQGFQKRGLRSPCLALKIVTET
;
A
#
# COMPACT_ATOMS: atom_id res chain seq x y z
N VAL A 1 -1.01 -8.25 -29.19
CA VAL A 1 -1.97 -9.22 -29.77
C VAL A 1 -1.64 -10.64 -29.31
N GLU A 2 -0.39 -11.10 -29.41
CA GLU A 2 -0.01 -12.48 -29.07
C GLU A 2 -0.32 -12.91 -27.62
N ARG A 3 -0.13 -12.05 -26.61
CA ARG A 3 -0.39 -12.41 -25.20
C ARG A 3 -1.87 -12.43 -24.79
N HIS A 4 -2.74 -11.74 -25.51
CA HIS A 4 -4.13 -11.49 -25.09
C HIS A 4 -5.18 -11.92 -26.13
N GLY A 5 -4.76 -12.50 -27.25
CA GLY A 5 -5.66 -12.90 -28.34
C GLY A 5 -6.36 -11.75 -29.08
N GLY A 6 -5.98 -10.49 -28.82
CA GLY A 6 -6.63 -9.31 -29.41
C GLY A 6 -6.05 -7.97 -28.91
N PRO A 7 -6.60 -6.83 -29.37
CA PRO A 7 -6.28 -5.52 -28.84
C PRO A 7 -6.82 -5.34 -27.41
N LEU A 8 -6.13 -4.56 -26.58
CA LEU A 8 -6.62 -4.20 -25.25
C LEU A 8 -7.59 -3.02 -25.36
N PRO A 9 -8.82 -3.13 -24.84
CA PRO A 9 -9.77 -2.00 -24.84
C PRO A 9 -9.20 -0.80 -24.07
N TYR A 10 -9.28 0.39 -24.67
CA TYR A 10 -8.61 1.61 -24.16
C TYR A 10 -9.07 2.05 -22.76
N HIS A 11 -10.30 1.72 -22.36
CA HIS A 11 -10.82 2.03 -21.03
C HIS A 11 -10.11 1.24 -19.91
N ARG A 12 -9.35 0.18 -20.24
CA ARG A 12 -8.57 -0.61 -19.26
C ARG A 12 -7.26 0.06 -18.85
N ARG A 13 -6.80 1.10 -19.55
CA ARG A 13 -5.57 1.82 -19.17
C ARG A 13 -5.72 2.41 -17.76
N PRO A 14 -4.65 2.46 -16.94
CA PRO A 14 -4.65 3.21 -15.69
C PRO A 14 -5.04 4.68 -15.91
N VAL A 15 -5.55 5.34 -14.87
CA VAL A 15 -5.80 6.79 -14.94
C VAL A 15 -4.48 7.51 -14.80
N LEU A 16 -4.18 8.35 -15.79
CA LEU A 16 -2.92 9.09 -15.85
C LEU A 16 -2.92 10.21 -14.81
N MET A 17 -1.73 10.63 -14.36
CA MET A 17 -1.57 11.81 -13.52
C MET A 17 -2.12 13.08 -14.18
N ARG A 18 -2.04 13.18 -15.51
CA ARG A 18 -2.68 14.26 -16.26
C ARG A 18 -4.21 14.19 -16.18
N GLU A 19 -4.77 12.99 -16.31
CA GLU A 19 -6.21 12.75 -16.25
C GLU A 19 -6.76 13.10 -14.86
N TYR A 20 -6.06 12.76 -13.78
CA TYR A 20 -6.43 13.23 -12.43
C TYR A 20 -6.43 14.75 -12.29
N ARG A 21 -5.44 15.45 -12.87
CA ARG A 21 -5.39 16.92 -12.84
C ARG A 21 -6.54 17.56 -13.62
N ASP A 22 -6.89 16.99 -14.76
CA ASP A 22 -8.01 17.48 -15.56
C ASP A 22 -9.36 17.20 -14.84
N ILE A 23 -9.46 16.08 -14.11
CA ILE A 23 -10.62 15.79 -13.24
C ILE A 23 -10.69 16.78 -12.06
N ASP A 24 -9.56 17.07 -11.42
CA ASP A 24 -9.50 18.10 -10.37
C ASP A 24 -9.93 19.46 -10.94
N GLN A 25 -9.46 19.83 -12.13
CA GLN A 25 -9.88 21.07 -12.78
C GLN A 25 -11.40 21.10 -13.01
N LEU A 26 -11.97 20.00 -13.50
CA LEU A 26 -13.41 19.83 -13.61
C LEU A 26 -14.11 20.05 -12.26
N ILE A 27 -13.71 19.32 -11.22
CA ILE A 27 -14.32 19.38 -9.88
C ILE A 27 -14.21 20.79 -9.30
N PHE A 28 -13.00 21.33 -9.18
CA PHE A 28 -12.73 22.53 -8.41
C PHE A 28 -13.06 23.83 -9.16
N ASP A 29 -12.91 23.87 -10.49
CA ASP A 29 -13.08 25.12 -11.25
C ASP A 29 -14.47 25.23 -11.89
N ARG A 30 -15.14 24.10 -12.21
CA ARG A 30 -16.44 24.10 -12.89
C ARG A 30 -17.60 23.64 -12.00
N GLU A 31 -17.38 22.60 -11.20
CA GLU A 31 -18.47 21.93 -10.48
C GLU A 31 -18.70 22.51 -9.07
N LEU A 32 -17.70 22.50 -8.19
CA LEU A 32 -17.82 23.03 -6.82
C LEU A 32 -18.33 24.49 -6.74
N PRO A 33 -17.97 25.41 -7.67
CA PRO A 33 -18.52 26.76 -7.64
C PRO A 33 -20.05 26.84 -7.77
N GLN A 34 -20.73 25.80 -8.26
CA GLN A 34 -22.19 25.73 -8.34
C GLN A 34 -22.85 25.49 -6.97
N ALA A 35 -22.10 25.02 -5.97
CA ALA A 35 -22.56 24.80 -4.59
C ALA A 35 -21.77 25.65 -3.59
N ALA A 36 -21.39 26.87 -4.00
CA ALA A 36 -20.47 27.70 -3.23
C ALA A 36 -21.05 28.17 -1.89
N GLY A 37 -22.35 28.46 -1.81
CA GLY A 37 -23.07 28.84 -0.60
C GLY A 37 -23.05 27.72 0.43
N LEU A 38 -23.44 26.50 0.02
CA LEU A 38 -23.35 25.32 0.88
C LEU A 38 -21.91 25.07 1.35
N LEU A 39 -20.94 25.08 0.43
CA LEU A 39 -19.55 24.78 0.75
C LEU A 39 -18.90 25.85 1.62
N HIS A 40 -19.30 27.11 1.47
CA HIS A 40 -18.89 28.19 2.36
C HIS A 40 -19.42 27.97 3.77
N HIS A 41 -20.67 27.51 3.89
CA HIS A 41 -21.32 27.22 5.16
C HIS A 41 -20.72 25.98 5.86
N CYS A 42 -20.61 24.85 5.16
CA CYS A 42 -20.21 23.57 5.78
C CYS A 42 -18.70 23.43 5.98
N CYS A 43 -17.93 24.01 5.07
CA CYS A 43 -16.63 23.47 4.71
C CYS A 43 -15.55 24.56 4.50
N PHE A 44 -15.82 25.78 4.97
CA PHE A 44 -14.93 26.95 4.88
C PHE A 44 -14.39 27.21 3.46
N TYR A 45 -15.16 26.82 2.44
CA TYR A 45 -14.72 26.90 1.05
C TYR A 45 -14.46 28.35 0.65
N LYS A 46 -13.33 28.54 -0.03
CA LYS A 46 -12.95 29.79 -0.69
C LYS A 46 -12.60 29.45 -2.12
N ARG A 47 -13.21 30.12 -3.09
CA ARG A 47 -13.04 29.83 -4.52
C ARG A 47 -11.57 29.84 -5.00
N GLN A 48 -10.68 30.56 -4.31
CA GLN A 48 -9.25 30.60 -4.59
C GLN A 48 -8.39 29.79 -3.60
N GLY A 49 -8.96 29.37 -2.46
CA GLY A 49 -8.28 28.55 -1.47
C GLY A 49 -8.55 27.08 -1.76
N ARG A 50 -7.55 26.35 -2.25
CA ARG A 50 -7.64 24.88 -2.38
C ARG A 50 -7.59 24.20 -1.00
N ASN A 51 -8.61 24.48 -0.18
CA ASN A 51 -8.77 23.93 1.16
C ASN A 51 -9.36 22.52 1.16
N LEU A 52 -9.80 22.05 -0.01
CA LEU A 52 -10.31 20.70 -0.23
C LEU A 52 -9.43 19.94 -1.24
N VAL A 53 -9.37 18.63 -1.10
CA VAL A 53 -8.72 17.68 -2.02
C VAL A 53 -9.67 16.54 -2.37
N ALA A 54 -9.53 16.00 -3.58
CA ALA A 54 -10.31 14.87 -4.05
C ALA A 54 -9.50 13.57 -3.92
N MET A 55 -10.13 12.54 -3.37
CA MET A 55 -9.57 11.18 -3.30
C MET A 55 -10.33 10.26 -4.24
N ASN A 56 -9.60 9.52 -5.07
CA ASN A 56 -10.22 8.60 -6.03
C ASN A 56 -10.75 7.32 -5.34
N THR A 57 -11.56 6.57 -6.10
CA THR A 57 -11.94 5.19 -5.78
C THR A 57 -11.75 4.27 -6.99
N ALA A 58 -11.68 2.97 -6.72
CA ALA A 58 -11.71 1.92 -7.74
C ALA A 58 -12.64 0.77 -7.27
N PRO A 59 -13.32 0.04 -8.16
CA PRO A 59 -13.33 0.15 -9.61
C PRO A 59 -14.16 1.35 -10.11
N ARG A 60 -14.04 1.66 -11.40
CA ARG A 60 -14.57 2.88 -12.02
C ARG A 60 -15.81 2.64 -12.86
N GLY A 61 -16.86 2.15 -12.21
CA GLY A 61 -18.13 1.82 -12.84
C GLY A 61 -18.70 0.52 -12.32
N MET A 62 -19.73 0.02 -12.99
CA MET A 62 -20.46 -1.20 -12.58
C MET A 62 -20.31 -2.33 -13.60
N GLN A 63 -19.87 -2.03 -14.82
CA GLN A 63 -19.69 -3.01 -15.89
C GLN A 63 -18.44 -2.71 -16.73
N SER A 64 -18.06 -3.69 -17.57
CA SER A 64 -16.93 -3.50 -18.49
C SER A 64 -17.21 -2.37 -19.48
N GLY A 65 -16.22 -1.51 -19.71
CA GLY A 65 -16.35 -0.33 -20.57
C GLY A 65 -16.71 0.95 -19.83
N ASP A 66 -17.09 0.89 -18.56
CA ASP A 66 -17.30 2.07 -17.74
C ASP A 66 -15.97 2.72 -17.35
N ARG A 67 -16.02 4.03 -17.12
CA ARG A 67 -14.92 4.82 -16.58
C ARG A 67 -15.47 6.00 -15.77
N ALA A 68 -16.28 5.67 -14.76
CA ALA A 68 -16.91 6.62 -13.86
C ALA A 68 -16.42 6.37 -12.42
N THR A 69 -15.81 7.37 -11.79
CA THR A 69 -15.15 7.24 -10.48
C THR A 69 -15.88 8.08 -9.45
N TRP A 70 -16.16 7.49 -8.28
CA TRP A 70 -16.53 8.28 -7.11
C TRP A 70 -15.29 8.96 -6.54
N PHE A 71 -15.35 10.27 -6.37
CA PHE A 71 -14.34 11.06 -5.70
C PHE A 71 -14.90 11.57 -4.38
N GLY A 72 -14.27 11.19 -3.27
CA GLY A 72 -14.58 11.77 -1.96
C GLY A 72 -13.81 13.07 -1.75
N LEU A 73 -14.45 14.06 -1.15
CA LEU A 73 -13.81 15.33 -0.81
C LEU A 73 -13.40 15.37 0.66
N TYR A 74 -12.19 15.87 0.90
CA TYR A 74 -11.55 15.92 2.20
C TYR A 74 -10.90 17.30 2.41
N TYR A 75 -10.71 17.71 3.67
CA TYR A 75 -9.90 18.88 3.96
C TYR A 75 -8.43 18.67 3.59
N ASN A 76 -7.82 19.67 2.96
CA ASN A 76 -6.41 19.69 2.64
C ASN A 76 -5.57 20.01 3.88
N ILE A 77 -5.29 19.01 4.70
CA ILE A 77 -4.50 19.17 5.93
C ILE A 77 -3.01 19.22 5.61
N SER A 78 -2.34 20.27 6.07
CA SER A 78 -0.90 20.45 5.87
C SER A 78 -0.09 19.68 6.92
N GLY A 79 0.79 18.77 6.46
CA GLY A 79 1.71 18.04 7.32
C GLY A 79 1.12 16.83 8.06
N ALA A 80 -0.10 16.42 7.72
CA ALA A 80 -0.75 15.21 8.19
C ALA A 80 -1.66 14.63 7.11
N GLY A 81 -2.17 13.40 7.31
CA GLY A 81 -3.03 12.71 6.35
C GLY A 81 -4.43 13.30 6.25
N PHE A 82 -4.78 13.83 5.09
CA PHE A 82 -6.14 14.32 4.80
C PHE A 82 -7.22 13.22 4.86
N PHE A 83 -6.81 11.95 4.80
CA PHE A 83 -7.68 10.77 4.76
C PHE A 83 -8.67 10.67 5.91
N LEU A 84 -8.42 11.34 7.04
CA LEU A 84 -9.28 11.34 8.25
C LEU A 84 -10.27 12.51 8.32
N HIS A 85 -10.28 13.39 7.32
CA HIS A 85 -11.06 14.63 7.32
C HIS A 85 -12.07 14.71 6.16
N PRO A 86 -12.96 13.72 6.00
CA PRO A 86 -13.98 13.74 4.95
C PRO A 86 -15.00 14.84 5.23
N VAL A 87 -15.38 15.60 4.19
CA VAL A 87 -16.43 16.64 4.32
C VAL A 87 -17.85 16.12 4.07
N GLY A 88 -17.97 14.82 3.77
CA GLY A 88 -19.25 14.17 3.48
C GLY A 88 -19.79 14.43 2.08
N LEU A 89 -19.02 15.10 1.21
CA LEU A 89 -19.33 15.26 -0.21
C LEU A 89 -18.58 14.22 -1.04
N GLU A 90 -19.30 13.53 -1.93
CA GLU A 90 -18.74 12.61 -2.92
C GLU A 90 -19.37 12.85 -4.29
N LEU A 91 -18.56 12.80 -5.35
CA LEU A 91 -18.96 13.10 -6.73
C LEU A 91 -18.67 11.91 -7.64
N LEU A 92 -19.67 11.45 -8.40
CA LEU A 92 -19.48 10.43 -9.43
C LEU A 92 -19.11 11.09 -10.76
N VAL A 93 -17.83 11.12 -11.07
CA VAL A 93 -17.29 11.74 -12.29
C VAL A 93 -17.21 10.70 -13.40
N ASP A 94 -17.89 10.92 -14.53
CA ASP A 94 -17.65 10.18 -15.77
C ASP A 94 -16.54 10.84 -16.58
N HIS A 95 -15.40 10.14 -16.66
CA HIS A 95 -14.20 10.57 -17.40
C HIS A 95 -13.87 9.59 -18.54
N LYS A 96 -14.89 8.91 -19.07
CA LYS A 96 -14.73 7.96 -20.18
C LYS A 96 -14.36 8.61 -21.50
N ALA A 97 -14.95 9.76 -21.80
CA ALA A 97 -14.71 10.46 -23.05
C ALA A 97 -13.22 10.82 -23.19
N LEU A 98 -12.69 10.75 -24.41
CA LEU A 98 -11.28 11.10 -24.65
C LEU A 98 -11.02 12.60 -24.49
N GLU A 99 -12.04 13.42 -24.74
CA GLU A 99 -11.99 14.86 -24.58
C GLU A 99 -12.54 15.25 -23.21
N PRO A 100 -11.73 15.88 -22.34
CA PRO A 100 -12.17 16.28 -20.99
C PRO A 100 -13.37 17.22 -20.96
N ALA A 101 -13.61 17.98 -22.04
CA ALA A 101 -14.76 18.86 -22.16
C ALA A 101 -16.11 18.12 -22.06
N HIS A 102 -16.15 16.83 -22.42
CA HIS A 102 -17.34 16.00 -22.38
C HIS A 102 -17.52 15.24 -21.05
N TRP A 103 -16.64 15.44 -20.07
CA TRP A 103 -16.78 14.82 -18.76
C TRP A 103 -17.88 15.48 -17.94
N THR A 104 -18.57 14.67 -17.13
CA THR A 104 -19.77 15.09 -16.39
C THR A 104 -19.81 14.52 -14.98
N ILE A 105 -20.47 15.21 -14.05
CA ILE A 105 -20.88 14.63 -12.76
C ILE A 105 -22.21 13.91 -12.97
N GLN A 106 -22.22 12.58 -12.82
CA GLN A 106 -23.42 11.74 -12.98
C GLN A 106 -24.27 11.69 -11.70
N LYS A 107 -23.66 11.90 -10.54
CA LYS A 107 -24.35 11.86 -9.25
C LYS A 107 -23.56 12.60 -8.18
N VAL A 108 -24.29 13.16 -7.22
CA VAL A 108 -23.74 13.79 -6.01
C VAL A 108 -24.27 13.07 -4.79
N PHE A 109 -23.41 12.88 -3.81
CA PHE A 109 -23.77 12.40 -2.48
C PHE A 109 -23.27 13.40 -1.44
N PHE A 110 -24.15 13.89 -0.58
CA PHE A 110 -23.80 14.82 0.49
C PHE A 110 -24.42 14.39 1.81
N GLN A 111 -23.56 14.09 2.80
CA GLN A 111 -23.89 13.80 4.20
C GLN A 111 -25.05 12.81 4.41
N GLY A 112 -25.14 11.78 3.55
CA GLY A 112 -26.17 10.74 3.66
C GLY A 112 -27.31 10.83 2.65
N ARG A 113 -27.34 11.86 1.79
CA ARG A 113 -28.39 12.05 0.78
C ARG A 113 -27.79 12.14 -0.62
N TYR A 114 -28.53 11.64 -1.61
CA TYR A 114 -28.17 11.74 -3.02
C TYR A 114 -28.86 12.93 -3.69
N TYR A 115 -28.16 13.53 -4.65
CA TYR A 115 -28.64 14.61 -5.50
C TYR A 115 -28.23 14.34 -6.95
N GLU A 116 -28.98 14.88 -7.90
CA GLU A 116 -28.69 14.74 -9.33
C GLU A 116 -27.49 15.61 -9.76
N SER A 117 -27.33 16.79 -9.16
CA SER A 117 -26.25 17.73 -9.47
C SER A 117 -25.90 18.61 -8.28
N LEU A 118 -24.76 19.31 -8.35
CA LEU A 118 -24.37 20.29 -7.34
C LEU A 118 -25.29 21.51 -7.35
N ALA A 119 -25.78 21.94 -8.51
CA ALA A 119 -26.78 23.01 -8.59
C ALA A 119 -28.08 22.64 -7.85
N GLN A 120 -28.57 21.41 -8.02
CA GLN A 120 -29.76 20.95 -7.28
C GLN A 120 -29.51 20.91 -5.77
N LEU A 121 -28.32 20.49 -5.34
CA LEU A 121 -27.92 20.49 -3.94
C LEU A 121 -27.93 21.91 -3.36
N GLU A 122 -27.37 22.88 -4.10
CA GLU A 122 -27.37 24.29 -3.72
C GLU A 122 -28.80 24.85 -3.63
N ASP A 123 -29.64 24.62 -4.64
CA ASP A 123 -31.03 25.09 -4.64
C ASP A 123 -31.81 24.58 -3.42
N GLN A 124 -31.60 23.32 -3.03
CA GLN A 124 -32.21 22.75 -1.82
C GLN A 124 -31.62 23.32 -0.54
N PHE A 125 -30.32 23.63 -0.52
CA PHE A 125 -29.68 24.27 0.62
C PHE A 125 -30.21 25.70 0.83
N GLU A 126 -30.26 26.51 -0.23
CA GLU A 126 -30.80 27.87 -0.19
C GLU A 126 -32.29 27.91 0.18
N ALA A 127 -33.05 26.86 -0.19
CA ALA A 127 -34.43 26.68 0.24
C ALA A 127 -34.58 26.19 1.70
N GLY A 128 -33.49 25.97 2.44
CA GLY A 128 -33.50 25.47 3.82
C GLY A 128 -33.91 24.00 3.97
N LEU A 129 -33.81 23.20 2.90
CA LEU A 129 -34.24 21.79 2.85
C LEU A 129 -33.10 20.80 3.12
N VAL A 130 -31.89 21.30 3.32
CA VAL A 130 -30.69 20.50 3.62
C VAL A 130 -30.24 20.82 5.05
N ASN A 131 -30.30 19.84 5.94
CA ASN A 131 -29.68 19.94 7.25
C ASN A 131 -28.18 19.65 7.12
N VAL A 132 -27.35 20.64 7.41
CA VAL A 132 -25.90 20.58 7.19
C VAL A 132 -25.18 20.36 8.50
N VAL A 133 -24.36 19.30 8.56
CA VAL A 133 -23.40 19.11 9.64
C VAL A 133 -22.16 19.96 9.32
N LEU A 134 -21.81 20.85 10.24
CA LEU A 134 -20.57 21.63 10.18
C LEU A 134 -19.40 20.75 10.57
N ILE A 135 -18.34 20.75 9.76
CA ILE A 135 -17.18 19.89 9.98
C ILE A 135 -15.98 20.81 10.26
N PRO A 136 -15.33 20.71 11.43
CA PRO A 136 -14.17 21.54 11.75
C PRO A 136 -13.06 21.41 10.71
N ASP A 137 -12.42 22.52 10.32
CA ASP A 137 -11.30 22.56 9.36
C ASP A 137 -9.92 22.52 10.04
N ASN A 138 -9.90 22.56 11.37
CA ASN A 138 -8.69 22.52 12.18
C ASN A 138 -8.93 21.81 13.52
N GLY A 139 -7.86 21.31 14.11
CA GLY A 139 -7.88 20.68 15.42
C GLY A 139 -6.49 20.29 15.91
N THR A 140 -6.45 19.53 17.00
CA THR A 140 -5.20 19.06 17.62
C THR A 140 -5.29 17.57 17.93
N GLY A 141 -4.14 16.93 18.14
CA GLY A 141 -4.05 15.50 18.42
C GLY A 141 -3.77 14.65 17.16
N GLY A 142 -3.88 13.33 17.31
CA GLY A 142 -3.36 12.36 16.34
C GLY A 142 -4.04 12.37 14.97
N SER A 143 -5.31 12.78 14.88
CA SER A 143 -5.97 12.94 13.57
C SER A 143 -5.43 14.14 12.80
N TRP A 144 -4.98 15.19 13.50
CA TRP A 144 -4.55 16.46 12.90
C TRP A 144 -3.02 16.59 12.76
N SER A 145 -2.24 15.73 13.40
CA SER A 145 -0.77 15.80 13.40
C SER A 145 -0.11 14.44 13.60
N LEU A 146 0.87 14.13 12.75
CA LEU A 146 1.80 13.00 12.95
C LEU A 146 2.94 13.32 13.93
N LYS A 147 3.13 14.60 14.26
CA LYS A 147 4.23 15.02 15.11
C LYS A 147 3.89 14.72 16.56
N SER A 148 4.66 13.81 17.18
CA SER A 148 4.62 13.60 18.62
C SER A 148 4.88 14.91 19.37
N GLN A 149 4.00 15.22 20.33
CA GLN A 149 4.15 16.37 21.24
C GLN A 149 5.04 16.04 22.44
N VAL A 150 5.42 14.77 22.60
CA VAL A 150 6.28 14.33 23.70
C VAL A 150 7.74 14.60 23.33
N PRO A 151 8.54 15.25 24.21
CA PRO A 151 9.96 15.45 23.98
C PRO A 151 10.69 14.13 23.74
N ARG A 152 11.77 14.17 22.94
CA ARG A 152 12.58 12.98 22.67
C ARG A 152 13.24 12.52 23.96
N GLY A 153 13.04 11.24 24.30
CA GLY A 153 13.75 10.57 25.39
C GLY A 153 15.16 10.12 24.99
N PRO A 154 15.75 9.20 25.77
CA PRO A 154 17.01 8.55 25.44
C PRO A 154 16.98 7.89 24.05
N SER A 155 18.16 7.77 23.43
CA SER A 155 18.28 7.11 22.12
C SER A 155 17.83 5.65 22.19
N PRO A 156 17.09 5.16 21.18
CA PRO A 156 16.70 3.76 21.11
C PRO A 156 17.91 2.84 20.91
N PRO A 157 17.77 1.51 21.16
CA PRO A 157 18.82 0.54 20.87
C PRO A 157 19.29 0.62 19.42
N LEU A 158 20.60 0.54 19.20
CA LEU A 158 21.22 0.57 17.89
C LEU A 158 21.92 -0.76 17.61
N GLN A 159 21.57 -1.40 16.50
CA GLN A 159 22.28 -2.59 16.03
C GLN A 159 23.54 -2.18 15.25
N LEU A 160 24.64 -2.89 15.47
CA LEU A 160 25.92 -2.69 14.78
C LEU A 160 26.56 -4.02 14.37
N HIS A 161 27.46 -3.96 13.39
CA HIS A 161 28.29 -5.09 12.97
C HIS A 161 29.71 -4.94 13.54
N PRO A 162 30.09 -5.68 14.60
CA PRO A 162 31.36 -5.42 15.31
C PRO A 162 32.62 -5.57 14.45
N GLN A 163 32.55 -6.38 13.39
CA GLN A 163 33.68 -6.70 12.50
C GLN A 163 33.32 -6.44 11.03
N GLY A 164 32.39 -5.52 10.77
CA GLY A 164 31.89 -5.24 9.43
C GLY A 164 30.73 -6.15 8.99
N PRO A 165 30.05 -5.78 7.89
CA PRO A 165 28.88 -6.52 7.38
C PRO A 165 29.29 -7.94 6.92
N ARG A 166 28.39 -8.91 7.09
CA ARG A 166 28.61 -10.31 6.69
C ARG A 166 27.88 -10.70 5.40
N PHE A 167 27.46 -9.68 4.65
CA PHE A 167 26.86 -9.78 3.33
C PHE A 167 27.36 -8.63 2.46
N SER A 168 27.15 -8.74 1.16
CA SER A 168 27.45 -7.70 0.19
C SER A 168 26.29 -7.54 -0.80
N VAL A 169 26.13 -6.33 -1.33
CA VAL A 169 25.17 -6.00 -2.37
C VAL A 169 25.94 -5.44 -3.56
N GLN A 170 25.77 -6.04 -4.73
CA GLN A 170 26.39 -5.59 -5.98
C GLN A 170 25.33 -5.51 -7.08
N GLY A 171 24.99 -4.29 -7.50
CA GLY A 171 23.85 -4.06 -8.38
C GLY A 171 22.57 -4.65 -7.77
N SER A 172 21.95 -5.60 -8.47
CA SER A 172 20.74 -6.31 -8.04
C SER A 172 21.02 -7.65 -7.37
N GLN A 173 22.25 -7.97 -6.99
CA GLN A 173 22.62 -9.24 -6.36
C GLN A 173 23.01 -9.05 -4.90
N VAL A 174 22.50 -9.92 -4.04
CA VAL A 174 22.90 -10.04 -2.64
C VAL A 174 23.65 -11.35 -2.45
N ALA A 175 24.75 -11.31 -1.71
CA ALA A 175 25.52 -12.49 -1.32
C ALA A 175 25.95 -12.42 0.14
N SER A 176 25.72 -13.50 0.88
CA SER A 176 26.25 -13.76 2.23
C SER A 176 26.96 -15.12 2.26
N SER A 177 27.45 -15.53 3.43
CA SER A 177 28.06 -16.85 3.61
C SER A 177 27.11 -18.04 3.35
N LEU A 178 25.79 -17.79 3.39
CA LEU A 178 24.76 -18.82 3.24
C LEU A 178 23.85 -18.58 2.04
N TRP A 179 23.52 -17.32 1.75
CA TRP A 179 22.45 -16.97 0.81
C TRP A 179 22.99 -16.18 -0.37
N THR A 180 22.50 -16.50 -1.57
CA THR A 180 22.69 -15.66 -2.77
C THR A 180 21.38 -15.55 -3.52
N PHE A 181 21.02 -14.34 -3.96
CA PHE A 181 19.82 -14.10 -4.77
C PHE A 181 19.94 -12.78 -5.52
N SER A 182 19.13 -12.64 -6.57
CA SER A 182 18.89 -11.35 -7.23
C SER A 182 17.56 -10.75 -6.80
N PHE A 183 17.41 -9.43 -6.86
CA PHE A 183 16.19 -8.73 -6.48
C PHE A 183 15.80 -7.62 -7.46
N GLY A 184 14.56 -7.14 -7.35
CA GLY A 184 14.11 -5.94 -8.03
C GLY A 184 12.69 -5.54 -7.65
N LEU A 185 12.21 -4.45 -8.27
CA LEU A 185 10.84 -3.98 -8.18
C LEU A 185 10.22 -3.95 -9.58
N GLY A 186 9.11 -4.65 -9.75
CA GLY A 186 8.26 -4.48 -10.92
C GLY A 186 7.40 -3.23 -10.77
N ALA A 187 7.34 -2.40 -11.81
CA ALA A 187 6.56 -1.15 -11.80
C ALA A 187 5.12 -1.35 -11.28
N PHE A 188 4.45 -2.42 -11.72
CA PHE A 188 3.08 -2.72 -11.32
C PHE A 188 2.97 -3.72 -10.19
N SER A 189 3.69 -4.85 -10.28
CA SER A 189 3.53 -5.95 -9.31
C SER A 189 4.36 -5.81 -8.04
N GLY A 190 5.34 -4.88 -7.99
CA GLY A 190 6.16 -4.66 -6.81
C GLY A 190 7.31 -5.67 -6.62
N PRO A 191 7.67 -6.01 -5.36
CA PRO A 191 8.91 -6.71 -5.02
C PRO A 191 9.01 -8.14 -5.56
N ARG A 192 10.25 -8.50 -5.90
CA ARG A 192 10.58 -9.80 -6.49
C ARG A 192 12.03 -10.18 -6.22
N ILE A 193 12.27 -11.46 -6.00
CA ILE A 193 13.58 -12.07 -5.84
C ILE A 193 13.72 -13.30 -6.74
N PHE A 194 14.93 -13.55 -7.23
CA PHE A 194 15.23 -14.56 -8.24
C PHE A 194 16.50 -15.34 -7.93
N ASP A 195 16.61 -16.53 -8.52
CA ASP A 195 17.77 -17.44 -8.39
C ASP A 195 18.21 -17.58 -6.94
N ILE A 196 17.26 -17.92 -6.06
CA ILE A 196 17.49 -17.97 -4.62
C ILE A 196 18.24 -19.24 -4.28
N ARG A 197 19.45 -19.10 -3.74
CA ARG A 197 20.30 -20.24 -3.38
C ARG A 197 20.68 -20.21 -1.92
N PHE A 198 20.68 -21.39 -1.31
CA PHE A 198 21.22 -21.64 0.01
C PHE A 198 22.43 -22.57 -0.12
N ARG A 199 23.60 -22.11 0.33
CA ARG A 199 24.88 -22.83 0.23
C ARG A 199 25.19 -23.32 -1.19
N GLY A 200 24.86 -22.49 -2.19
CA GLY A 200 25.11 -22.75 -3.61
C GLY A 200 24.01 -23.55 -4.34
N GLU A 201 23.09 -24.20 -3.61
CA GLU A 201 21.98 -24.94 -4.20
C GLU A 201 20.74 -24.05 -4.36
N ARG A 202 20.15 -24.02 -5.56
CA ARG A 202 18.93 -23.25 -5.82
C ARG A 202 17.73 -23.89 -5.13
N LEU A 203 16.98 -23.08 -4.41
CA LEU A 203 15.72 -23.46 -3.76
C LEU A 203 14.50 -22.99 -4.55
N ALA A 204 14.57 -21.79 -5.12
CA ALA A 204 13.49 -21.21 -5.91
C ALA A 204 14.04 -20.41 -7.08
N TYR A 205 13.34 -20.47 -8.20
CA TYR A 205 13.61 -19.64 -9.36
C TYR A 205 13.13 -18.20 -9.14
N GLU A 206 11.92 -18.04 -8.59
CA GLU A 206 11.29 -16.74 -8.37
C GLU A 206 10.39 -16.79 -7.12
N ILE A 207 10.46 -15.74 -6.31
CA ILE A 207 9.41 -15.38 -5.35
C ILE A 207 9.05 -13.93 -5.61
N SER A 208 7.79 -13.64 -5.95
CA SER A 208 7.39 -12.28 -6.33
C SER A 208 5.96 -11.93 -5.90
N LEU A 209 5.78 -10.67 -5.51
CA LEU A 209 4.46 -10.09 -5.33
C LEU A 209 3.75 -10.02 -6.69
N GLN A 210 2.49 -10.44 -6.70
CA GLN A 210 1.62 -10.45 -7.86
C GLN A 210 0.54 -9.37 -7.76
N GLU A 211 -0.06 -9.21 -6.58
CA GLU A 211 -1.12 -8.24 -6.34
C GLU A 211 -1.28 -7.92 -4.85
N ALA A 212 -1.76 -6.72 -4.52
CA ALA A 212 -2.34 -6.36 -3.24
C ALA A 212 -3.78 -5.86 -3.44
N LEU A 213 -4.67 -6.25 -2.55
CA LEU A 213 -6.11 -6.03 -2.66
C LEU A 213 -6.68 -5.50 -1.36
N ALA A 214 -7.45 -4.42 -1.46
CA ALA A 214 -8.27 -3.88 -0.37
C ALA A 214 -9.74 -3.83 -0.78
N ILE A 215 -10.61 -4.59 -0.09
CA ILE A 215 -12.07 -4.59 -0.32
C ILE A 215 -12.74 -3.92 0.87
N TYR A 216 -13.46 -2.82 0.62
CA TYR A 216 -14.14 -2.02 1.63
C TYR A 216 -15.63 -2.33 1.75
N GLY A 217 -16.17 -2.04 2.93
CA GLY A 217 -17.59 -1.86 3.18
C GLY A 217 -17.86 -0.46 3.76
N GLY A 218 -19.04 0.09 3.46
CA GLY A 218 -19.39 1.43 3.90
C GLY A 218 -20.83 1.77 3.57
N ASN A 219 -21.34 2.85 4.16
CA ASN A 219 -22.63 3.43 3.81
C ASN A 219 -22.53 4.61 2.84
N SER A 220 -21.33 5.16 2.63
CA SER A 220 -21.08 6.13 1.57
C SER A 220 -20.78 5.43 0.23
N PRO A 221 -21.13 6.03 -0.93
CA PRO A 221 -20.90 5.43 -2.24
C PRO A 221 -19.45 5.01 -2.48
N SER A 222 -18.50 5.86 -2.09
CA SER A 222 -17.06 5.63 -2.25
C SER A 222 -16.60 4.41 -1.46
N ALA A 223 -16.91 4.36 -0.17
CA ALA A 223 -16.53 3.24 0.69
C ALA A 223 -17.25 1.94 0.30
N LEU A 224 -18.54 2.01 -0.02
CA LEU A 224 -19.34 0.85 -0.41
C LEU A 224 -18.84 0.16 -1.70
N ARG A 225 -18.31 0.94 -2.65
CA ARG A 225 -17.86 0.40 -3.95
C ARG A 225 -16.39 0.02 -3.97
N SER A 226 -15.58 0.55 -3.06
CA SER A 226 -14.13 0.46 -3.15
C SER A 226 -13.61 -0.99 -3.07
N ARG A 227 -12.94 -1.40 -4.13
CA ARG A 227 -12.16 -2.64 -4.27
C ARG A 227 -10.89 -2.28 -5.03
N TYR A 228 -9.81 -2.02 -4.30
CA TYR A 228 -8.54 -1.62 -4.89
C TYR A 228 -7.73 -2.84 -5.28
N THR A 229 -7.43 -2.99 -6.57
CA THR A 229 -6.38 -3.87 -7.08
C THR A 229 -5.14 -3.00 -7.30
N ASP A 230 -4.25 -2.95 -6.31
CA ASP A 230 -3.20 -1.93 -6.20
C ASP A 230 -2.16 -2.02 -7.31
N GLY A 231 -1.95 -3.21 -7.89
CA GLY A 231 -1.16 -3.44 -9.08
C GLY A 231 -1.65 -2.68 -10.31
N GLY A 232 -2.93 -2.29 -10.34
CA GLY A 232 -3.50 -1.42 -11.39
C GLY A 232 -3.01 0.04 -11.32
N PHE A 233 -2.52 0.48 -10.15
CA PHE A 233 -1.86 1.77 -9.95
C PHE A 233 -0.35 1.61 -10.06
N GLY A 234 0.17 0.61 -9.36
CA GLY A 234 1.51 0.08 -9.50
C GLY A 234 2.29 0.10 -8.19
N LEU A 235 2.45 -1.07 -7.59
CA LEU A 235 3.10 -1.25 -6.29
C LEU A 235 4.58 -0.85 -6.30
N GLY A 236 5.28 -1.01 -7.44
CA GLY A 236 6.65 -0.50 -7.59
C GLY A 236 6.69 0.97 -7.97
N HIS A 237 5.72 1.44 -8.78
CA HIS A 237 5.61 2.85 -9.15
C HIS A 237 5.48 3.76 -7.93
N PHE A 238 4.68 3.32 -6.95
CA PHE A 238 4.42 3.99 -5.69
C PHE A 238 5.32 3.47 -4.56
N SER A 239 6.48 2.90 -4.87
CA SER A 239 7.51 2.67 -3.85
C SER A 239 8.01 3.99 -3.27
N SER A 240 8.29 4.02 -1.98
CA SER A 240 8.76 5.22 -1.27
C SER A 240 10.23 5.10 -0.84
N THR A 241 10.87 6.24 -0.63
CA THR A 241 12.21 6.32 -0.06
C THR A 241 12.17 5.84 1.39
N LEU A 242 13.00 4.86 1.72
CA LEU A 242 13.11 4.31 3.07
C LEU A 242 13.89 5.27 3.96
N THR A 243 13.22 5.74 5.01
CA THR A 243 13.77 6.66 6.01
C THR A 243 14.75 5.91 6.91
N ARG A 244 16.03 6.24 6.77
CA ARG A 244 17.12 5.59 7.50
C ARG A 244 16.94 5.67 9.01
N GLY A 245 16.96 4.51 9.68
CA GLY A 245 16.77 4.40 11.13
C GLY A 245 15.32 4.35 11.59
N VAL A 246 14.36 4.48 10.67
CA VAL A 246 12.92 4.29 10.90
C VAL A 246 12.45 3.05 10.17
N ASP A 247 12.52 3.07 8.84
CA ASP A 247 12.00 1.99 7.99
C ASP A 247 12.94 0.78 7.97
N CYS A 248 14.25 1.02 8.12
CA CYS A 248 15.25 -0.02 8.29
C CYS A 248 16.30 0.41 9.33
N PRO A 249 17.09 -0.53 9.87
CA PRO A 249 18.21 -0.19 10.74
C PRO A 249 19.12 0.87 10.12
N TYR A 250 19.68 1.73 10.96
CA TYR A 250 20.47 2.88 10.50
C TYR A 250 21.65 2.47 9.60
N LEU A 251 22.28 1.33 9.92
CA LEU A 251 23.44 0.77 9.22
C LEU A 251 23.06 -0.21 8.10
N ALA A 252 21.79 -0.28 7.69
CA ALA A 252 21.39 -1.05 6.52
C ALA A 252 22.08 -0.53 5.24
N THR A 253 22.23 -1.41 4.25
CA THR A 253 22.63 -1.02 2.90
C THR A 253 21.38 -0.62 2.14
N TYR A 254 21.33 0.60 1.62
CA TYR A 254 20.19 1.13 0.87
C TYR A 254 20.52 1.15 -0.61
N VAL A 255 19.51 0.91 -1.43
CA VAL A 255 19.64 0.73 -2.87
C VAL A 255 18.57 1.56 -3.57
N ASP A 256 19.01 2.34 -4.55
CA ASP A 256 18.14 3.13 -5.40
C ASP A 256 17.37 2.26 -6.40
N TRP A 257 16.21 2.72 -6.84
CA TRP A 257 15.44 2.09 -7.91
C TRP A 257 15.17 3.07 -9.05
N HIS A 258 15.36 2.61 -10.29
CA HIS A 258 15.20 3.42 -11.50
C HIS A 258 13.97 2.99 -12.28
N PHE A 259 13.21 3.95 -12.80
CA PHE A 259 11.98 3.68 -13.53
C PHE A 259 11.67 4.75 -14.58
N LEU A 260 10.86 4.38 -15.56
CA LEU A 260 10.32 5.28 -16.59
C LEU A 260 8.81 5.07 -16.67
N LEU A 261 8.05 5.85 -15.91
CA LEU A 261 6.59 5.78 -15.83
C LEU A 261 6.01 7.19 -15.94
N GLU A 262 4.99 7.34 -16.79
CA GLU A 262 4.34 8.63 -17.10
C GLU A 262 5.32 9.78 -17.36
N SER A 263 6.46 9.46 -17.99
CA SER A 263 7.59 10.35 -18.22
C SER A 263 8.34 9.93 -19.47
N GLN A 264 9.05 10.87 -20.09
CA GLN A 264 10.01 10.59 -21.17
C GLN A 264 11.46 10.53 -20.65
N THR A 265 11.68 10.92 -19.40
CA THR A 265 12.99 10.87 -18.73
C THR A 265 12.96 9.86 -17.58
N PRO A 266 14.00 9.00 -17.44
CA PRO A 266 14.12 8.09 -16.32
C PRO A 266 14.17 8.86 -15.00
N LYS A 267 13.52 8.30 -13.98
CA LYS A 267 13.53 8.82 -12.62
C LYS A 267 14.13 7.79 -11.68
N THR A 268 14.59 8.26 -10.53
CA THR A 268 15.18 7.43 -9.48
C THR A 268 14.44 7.67 -8.18
N ILE A 269 13.99 6.60 -7.54
CA ILE A 269 13.60 6.61 -6.13
C ILE A 269 14.86 6.26 -5.35
N ARG A 270 15.39 7.23 -4.61
CA ARG A 270 16.54 6.98 -3.74
C ARG A 270 16.14 6.11 -2.57
N ASP A 271 17.04 5.24 -2.14
CA ASP A 271 16.86 4.39 -0.96
C ASP A 271 15.53 3.59 -0.99
N ALA A 272 15.11 3.09 -2.16
CA ALA A 272 13.83 2.40 -2.35
C ALA A 272 13.81 0.98 -1.74
N ILE A 273 14.99 0.39 -1.58
CA ILE A 273 15.19 -0.95 -1.05
C ILE A 273 16.28 -0.88 0.02
N CYS A 274 16.14 -1.64 1.09
CA CYS A 274 17.20 -1.82 2.06
C CYS A 274 17.51 -3.31 2.27
N VAL A 275 18.78 -3.62 2.51
CA VAL A 275 19.27 -4.96 2.83
C VAL A 275 20.08 -4.90 4.12
N PHE A 276 19.77 -5.78 5.07
CA PHE A 276 20.42 -5.80 6.39
C PHE A 276 20.37 -7.18 7.03
N GLU A 277 21.32 -7.48 7.93
CA GLU A 277 21.13 -8.58 8.88
C GLU A 277 20.44 -8.05 10.14
N GLN A 278 19.57 -8.85 10.76
CA GLN A 278 18.87 -8.52 12.00
C GLN A 278 19.10 -9.61 13.04
N ASN A 279 19.57 -9.23 14.23
CA ASN A 279 19.55 -10.14 15.37
C ASN A 279 18.12 -10.17 15.93
N GLN A 280 17.51 -11.36 15.97
CA GLN A 280 16.11 -11.52 16.36
C GLN A 280 15.90 -11.44 17.88
N GLY A 281 16.96 -11.45 18.69
CA GLY A 281 16.85 -11.54 20.14
C GLY A 281 16.31 -12.91 20.63
N LEU A 282 16.22 -13.89 19.74
CA LEU A 282 15.73 -15.24 20.00
C LEU A 282 16.78 -16.29 19.61
N PRO A 283 16.92 -17.40 20.35
CA PRO A 283 17.77 -18.50 19.92
C PRO A 283 17.11 -19.26 18.77
N LEU A 284 17.83 -19.45 17.66
CA LEU A 284 17.43 -20.38 16.61
C LEU A 284 17.32 -21.81 17.17
N ARG A 285 18.25 -22.17 18.05
CA ARG A 285 18.22 -23.39 18.84
C ARG A 285 19.02 -23.20 20.13
N ARG A 286 18.60 -23.86 21.21
CA ARG A 286 19.41 -24.06 22.40
C ARG A 286 19.04 -25.36 23.09
N HIS A 287 20.01 -25.94 23.77
CA HIS A 287 19.79 -27.02 24.72
C HIS A 287 20.75 -26.84 25.89
N HIS A 288 20.25 -27.10 27.09
CA HIS A 288 21.00 -27.12 28.33
C HIS A 288 20.71 -28.45 29.00
N SER A 289 21.75 -29.23 29.27
CA SER A 289 21.63 -30.53 29.92
C SER A 289 22.41 -30.51 31.22
N ASP A 290 21.71 -30.75 32.33
CA ASP A 290 22.31 -31.02 33.64
C ASP A 290 22.28 -32.52 34.00
N ILE A 291 21.73 -33.36 33.11
CA ILE A 291 21.47 -34.78 33.37
C ILE A 291 22.48 -35.64 32.59
N TYR A 292 23.18 -36.53 33.30
CA TYR A 292 24.26 -37.42 32.83
C TYR A 292 25.49 -36.72 32.26
N SER A 293 25.32 -35.91 31.22
CA SER A 293 26.37 -35.09 30.61
C SER A 293 25.99 -33.62 30.76
N GLN A 294 26.86 -32.85 31.42
CA GLN A 294 26.68 -31.43 31.64
C GLN A 294 27.18 -30.64 30.43
N TYR A 295 26.26 -30.01 29.69
CA TYR A 295 26.63 -29.18 28.54
C TYR A 295 25.57 -28.14 28.20
N PHE A 296 26.03 -27.08 27.53
CA PHE A 296 25.18 -26.11 26.87
C PHE A 296 25.57 -26.00 25.39
N GLY A 297 24.56 -25.96 24.51
CA GLY A 297 24.75 -25.69 23.10
C GLY A 297 23.65 -24.76 22.59
N GLY A 298 24.02 -23.63 22.01
CA GLY A 298 23.08 -22.62 21.54
C GLY A 298 23.53 -21.91 20.26
N LEU A 299 22.58 -21.30 19.59
CA LEU A 299 22.82 -20.41 18.44
C LEU A 299 21.74 -19.33 18.44
N ALA A 300 22.15 -18.07 18.58
CA ALA A 300 21.26 -16.93 18.41
C ALA A 300 20.81 -16.84 16.94
N GLU A 301 19.55 -16.48 16.73
CA GLU A 301 19.02 -16.28 15.39
C GLU A 301 19.42 -14.90 14.86
N THR A 302 20.09 -14.90 13.71
CA THR A 302 20.30 -13.71 12.90
C THR A 302 19.80 -14.01 11.50
N VAL A 303 18.96 -13.13 10.98
CA VAL A 303 18.33 -13.26 9.66
C VAL A 303 18.86 -12.20 8.72
N LEU A 304 18.87 -12.47 7.41
CA LEU A 304 19.12 -11.48 6.37
C LEU A 304 17.76 -11.02 5.84
N VAL A 305 17.55 -9.70 5.71
CA VAL A 305 16.28 -9.10 5.29
C VAL A 305 16.52 -8.25 4.05
N LEU A 306 15.65 -8.40 3.06
CA LEU A 306 15.44 -7.43 1.98
C LEU A 306 14.05 -6.81 2.16
N ARG A 307 14.00 -5.47 2.22
CA ARG A 307 12.77 -4.71 2.46
C ARG A 307 12.57 -3.63 1.41
N SER A 308 11.31 -3.40 1.07
CA SER A 308 10.84 -2.22 0.32
C SER A 308 9.46 -1.81 0.81
N VAL A 309 9.07 -0.55 0.60
CA VAL A 309 7.77 -0.01 1.01
C VAL A 309 7.04 0.55 -0.20
N SER A 310 5.74 0.26 -0.31
CA SER A 310 4.83 0.84 -1.30
C SER A 310 3.80 1.71 -0.59
N THR A 311 3.83 3.01 -0.84
CA THR A 311 2.87 3.98 -0.26
C THR A 311 1.70 4.19 -1.22
N MET A 312 0.67 3.38 -1.06
CA MET A 312 -0.55 3.37 -1.89
C MET A 312 -1.62 4.27 -1.27
N LEU A 313 -1.67 5.54 -1.71
CA LEU A 313 -2.55 6.56 -1.14
C LEU A 313 -2.37 6.67 0.39
N ASN A 314 -3.29 6.08 1.14
CA ASN A 314 -3.32 6.11 2.60
C ASN A 314 -2.47 5.02 3.23
N TYR A 315 -2.26 3.88 2.57
CA TYR A 315 -1.50 2.76 3.14
C TYR A 315 -0.02 2.84 2.80
N ASP A 316 0.78 2.37 3.75
CA ASP A 316 2.17 2.03 3.57
C ASP A 316 2.31 0.51 3.72
N TYR A 317 2.54 -0.20 2.61
CA TYR A 317 2.79 -1.64 2.63
C TYR A 317 4.28 -1.92 2.74
N VAL A 318 4.70 -2.55 3.83
CA VAL A 318 6.07 -3.01 4.04
C VAL A 318 6.20 -4.45 3.58
N TRP A 319 7.07 -4.68 2.60
CA TRP A 319 7.31 -5.99 2.01
C TRP A 319 8.68 -6.50 2.45
N ASP A 320 8.69 -7.60 3.20
CA ASP A 320 9.94 -8.25 3.64
C ASP A 320 10.13 -9.61 2.99
N MET A 321 11.35 -9.84 2.52
CA MET A 321 11.88 -11.17 2.20
C MET A 321 12.98 -11.48 3.22
N VAL A 322 12.71 -12.42 4.12
CA VAL A 322 13.56 -12.77 5.27
C VAL A 322 14.19 -14.14 5.04
N PHE A 323 15.51 -14.21 5.18
CA PHE A 323 16.30 -15.41 4.92
C PHE A 323 16.94 -15.89 6.22
N HIS A 324 16.52 -17.06 6.68
CA HIS A 324 16.97 -17.65 7.94
C HIS A 324 18.24 -18.49 7.75
N ALA A 325 19.10 -18.55 8.77
CA ALA A 325 20.35 -19.31 8.71
C ALA A 325 20.15 -20.83 8.59
N ASN A 326 18.95 -21.34 8.87
CA ASN A 326 18.57 -22.75 8.74
C ASN A 326 18.09 -23.15 7.34
N GLY A 327 18.05 -22.23 6.37
CA GLY A 327 17.57 -22.49 5.01
C GLY A 327 16.09 -22.16 4.77
N ALA A 328 15.37 -21.66 5.78
CA ALA A 328 14.00 -21.18 5.62
C ALA A 328 13.95 -19.78 5.00
N ILE A 329 12.88 -19.53 4.25
CA ILE A 329 12.54 -18.21 3.69
C ILE A 329 11.19 -17.80 4.27
N GLU A 330 11.08 -16.56 4.73
CA GLU A 330 9.84 -15.98 5.20
C GLU A 330 9.51 -14.73 4.39
N VAL A 331 8.27 -14.63 3.92
CA VAL A 331 7.73 -13.49 3.18
C VAL A 331 6.72 -12.80 4.09
N ARG A 332 6.90 -11.52 4.34
CA ARG A 332 5.98 -10.75 5.19
C ARG A 332 5.40 -9.55 4.47
N LEU A 333 4.13 -9.30 4.74
CA LEU A 333 3.45 -8.05 4.47
C LEU A 333 3.03 -7.43 5.81
N HIS A 334 3.41 -6.18 6.04
CA HIS A 334 2.84 -5.34 7.08
C HIS A 334 2.11 -4.16 6.44
N ALA A 335 0.86 -3.91 6.83
CA ALA A 335 0.14 -2.70 6.46
C ALA A 335 0.24 -1.67 7.59
N THR A 336 0.64 -0.44 7.27
CA THR A 336 0.64 0.72 8.17
C THR A 336 0.17 1.96 7.41
N GLY A 337 0.40 3.15 7.96
CA GLY A 337 -0.02 4.42 7.39
C GLY A 337 -1.36 4.88 7.95
N TYR A 338 -2.16 5.52 7.11
CA TYR A 338 -3.49 5.99 7.44
C TYR A 338 -4.57 5.00 7.00
N ILE A 339 -5.67 4.96 7.73
CA ILE A 339 -6.89 4.33 7.22
C ILE A 339 -7.56 5.25 6.19
N SER A 340 -8.20 4.66 5.18
CA SER A 340 -9.22 5.37 4.41
C SER A 340 -10.48 5.53 5.27
N SER A 341 -11.04 6.74 5.31
CA SER A 341 -12.22 7.04 6.10
C SER A 341 -13.38 7.60 5.27
N ALA A 342 -14.58 7.51 5.83
CA ALA A 342 -15.79 8.13 5.30
C ALA A 342 -16.39 9.08 6.33
N PHE A 343 -17.23 10.01 5.88
CA PHE A 343 -18.01 10.85 6.78
C PHE A 343 -18.96 10.00 7.61
N LEU A 344 -19.02 10.27 8.92
CA LEU A 344 -19.86 9.54 9.85
C LEU A 344 -21.32 10.01 9.75
N PHE A 345 -22.22 9.15 9.26
CA PHE A 345 -23.66 9.43 9.21
C PHE A 345 -24.51 8.17 9.35
N GLY A 346 -25.77 8.31 9.78
CA GLY A 346 -26.76 7.22 9.81
C GLY A 346 -26.29 5.95 10.52
N ALA A 347 -26.59 4.78 9.95
CA ALA A 347 -26.23 3.46 10.48
C ALA A 347 -24.75 3.08 10.22
N ALA A 348 -23.82 4.03 10.30
CA ALA A 348 -22.41 3.86 9.99
C ALA A 348 -21.72 2.73 10.78
N ARG A 349 -22.16 2.47 12.03
CA ARG A 349 -21.54 1.47 12.91
C ARG A 349 -21.69 0.03 12.44
N SER A 350 -22.59 -0.25 11.48
CA SER A 350 -22.65 -1.55 10.81
C SER A 350 -21.48 -1.78 9.83
N TYR A 351 -20.73 -0.72 9.51
CA TYR A 351 -19.67 -0.73 8.50
C TYR A 351 -18.31 -0.31 9.06
N GLY A 352 -18.16 -0.19 10.37
CA GLY A 352 -16.91 0.23 10.99
C GLY A 352 -17.09 0.94 12.33
N ASN A 353 -16.03 1.56 12.80
CA ASN A 353 -16.00 2.25 14.09
C ASN A 353 -15.84 3.76 13.89
N GLN A 354 -16.43 4.54 14.79
CA GLN A 354 -16.13 5.97 14.86
C GLN A 354 -14.70 6.16 15.36
N VAL A 355 -13.88 6.90 14.61
CA VAL A 355 -12.46 7.15 14.91
C VAL A 355 -12.12 8.64 15.06
N GLY A 356 -13.11 9.50 14.86
CA GLY A 356 -13.07 10.94 15.04
C GLY A 356 -14.48 11.50 15.15
N GLU A 357 -14.63 12.79 15.43
CA GLU A 357 -15.94 13.43 15.66
C GLU A 357 -16.93 13.21 14.50
N HIS A 358 -16.45 13.32 13.26
CA HIS A 358 -17.23 13.10 12.03
C HIS A 358 -16.63 12.02 11.13
N THR A 359 -15.79 11.15 11.68
CA THR A 359 -14.94 10.23 10.90
C THR A 359 -15.28 8.78 11.22
N LEU A 360 -15.69 8.04 10.18
CA LEU A 360 -15.90 6.60 10.22
C LEU A 360 -14.66 5.89 9.67
N GLY A 361 -14.04 5.03 10.50
CA GLY A 361 -13.06 4.07 10.03
C GLY A 361 -13.78 2.88 9.39
N THR A 362 -13.79 2.84 8.07
CA THR A 362 -14.56 1.86 7.29
C THR A 362 -13.91 0.47 7.31
N VAL A 363 -14.73 -0.56 7.50
CA VAL A 363 -14.29 -1.96 7.47
C VAL A 363 -13.74 -2.32 6.10
N HIS A 364 -12.65 -3.10 6.09
CA HIS A 364 -12.06 -3.62 4.87
C HIS A 364 -11.26 -4.89 5.16
N THR A 365 -10.91 -5.60 4.09
CA THR A 365 -9.98 -6.73 4.12
C THR A 365 -8.73 -6.38 3.35
N HIS A 366 -7.58 -6.87 3.80
CA HIS A 366 -6.34 -6.86 3.05
C HIS A 366 -6.06 -8.26 2.50
N SER A 367 -5.58 -8.34 1.27
CA SER A 367 -5.10 -9.58 0.67
C SER A 367 -3.86 -9.28 -0.17
N ALA A 368 -2.90 -10.18 -0.18
CA ALA A 368 -1.76 -10.12 -1.08
C ALA A 368 -1.54 -11.48 -1.73
N HIS A 369 -1.18 -11.46 -3.01
CA HIS A 369 -0.93 -12.66 -3.78
C HIS A 369 0.56 -12.74 -4.13
N PHE A 370 1.17 -13.89 -3.83
CA PHE A 370 2.58 -14.16 -4.11
C PHE A 370 2.72 -15.34 -5.06
N LYS A 371 3.59 -15.18 -6.06
CA LYS A 371 4.09 -16.30 -6.87
C LYS A 371 5.29 -16.90 -6.16
N VAL A 372 5.33 -18.22 -6.07
CA VAL A 372 6.43 -18.99 -5.47
C VAL A 372 6.80 -20.13 -6.41
N ASP A 373 7.87 -19.94 -7.18
CA ASP A 373 8.37 -20.88 -8.17
C ASP A 373 9.54 -21.69 -7.59
N LEU A 374 9.20 -22.78 -6.90
CA LEU A 374 10.18 -23.63 -6.21
C LEU A 374 10.82 -24.63 -7.18
N ASP A 375 12.15 -24.72 -7.11
CA ASP A 375 12.99 -25.63 -7.91
C ASP A 375 13.65 -26.68 -7.00
N VAL A 376 12.88 -27.33 -6.13
CA VAL A 376 13.40 -28.22 -5.08
C VAL A 376 14.18 -29.39 -5.69
N ALA A 377 15.49 -29.41 -5.47
CA ALA A 377 16.43 -30.39 -6.05
C ALA A 377 16.40 -30.46 -7.60
N GLY A 378 16.06 -29.35 -8.26
CA GLY A 378 15.98 -29.22 -9.72
C GLY A 378 14.54 -29.13 -10.26
N LYS A 379 14.40 -28.95 -11.57
CA LYS A 379 13.11 -28.65 -12.24
C LYS A 379 12.08 -29.78 -12.21
N ILE A 380 12.48 -31.01 -11.87
CA ILE A 380 11.56 -32.15 -11.83
C ILE A 380 10.95 -32.23 -10.44
N PHE A 381 9.92 -31.42 -10.19
CA PHE A 381 9.07 -31.62 -9.04
C PHE A 381 8.27 -32.91 -9.27
N GLN A 382 8.71 -34.01 -8.66
CA GLN A 382 8.01 -35.28 -8.78
C GLN A 382 6.65 -35.19 -8.09
N GLN A 383 5.58 -35.12 -8.87
CA GLN A 383 4.25 -35.56 -8.47
C GLN A 383 4.26 -37.10 -8.32
N LYS A 384 5.14 -37.64 -7.46
CA LYS A 384 5.21 -39.09 -7.21
C LYS A 384 4.15 -39.46 -6.20
N GLN A 385 3.02 -39.96 -6.68
CA GLN A 385 2.35 -41.05 -5.97
C GLN A 385 3.33 -42.24 -5.92
N GLY A 386 3.86 -42.55 -4.74
CA GLY A 386 4.69 -43.73 -4.51
C GLY A 386 6.05 -43.41 -3.89
N PHE A 387 6.16 -43.75 -2.61
CA PHE A 387 7.42 -43.78 -1.85
C PHE A 387 8.47 -44.60 -2.60
N GLN A 388 9.53 -43.94 -3.07
CA GLN A 388 10.81 -44.60 -3.33
C GLN A 388 11.91 -43.81 -2.63
N LYS A 389 12.42 -44.39 -1.53
CA LYS A 389 13.61 -43.92 -0.82
C LYS A 389 14.81 -43.97 -1.76
N ARG A 390 15.21 -42.82 -2.32
CA ARG A 390 16.61 -42.56 -2.65
C ARG A 390 17.13 -41.55 -1.64
N GLY A 391 18.21 -41.90 -0.94
CA GLY A 391 18.85 -41.07 0.06
C GLY A 391 19.48 -39.82 -0.56
N LEU A 392 18.65 -38.80 -0.77
CA LEU A 392 19.06 -37.43 -0.99
C LEU A 392 18.73 -36.68 0.30
N ARG A 393 19.71 -35.99 0.87
CA ARG A 393 19.49 -35.03 1.96
C ARG A 393 18.75 -33.84 1.35
N SER A 394 17.44 -33.94 1.18
CA SER A 394 16.61 -32.79 0.85
C SER A 394 16.73 -31.78 1.98
N PRO A 395 17.19 -30.54 1.75
CA PRO A 395 16.94 -29.49 2.70
C PRO A 395 15.41 -29.37 2.83
N CYS A 396 14.87 -29.53 4.03
CA CYS A 396 13.49 -29.16 4.29
C CYS A 396 13.37 -27.65 4.06
N LEU A 397 12.88 -27.25 2.88
CA LEU A 397 12.54 -25.86 2.62
C LEU A 397 11.26 -25.53 3.38
N ALA A 398 11.35 -24.60 4.32
CA ALA A 398 10.17 -24.00 4.95
C ALA A 398 9.97 -22.61 4.34
N LEU A 399 8.80 -22.41 3.73
CA LEU A 399 8.31 -21.09 3.31
C LEU A 399 7.16 -20.68 4.22
N LYS A 400 7.27 -19.51 4.84
CA LYS A 400 6.20 -18.92 5.65
C LYS A 400 5.77 -17.60 5.03
N ILE A 401 4.46 -17.43 4.81
CA ILE A 401 3.87 -16.15 4.39
C ILE A 401 3.11 -15.60 5.59
N VAL A 402 3.44 -14.38 6.01
CA VAL A 402 2.81 -13.70 7.16
C VAL A 402 2.20 -12.39 6.70
N THR A 403 1.00 -12.09 7.20
CA THR A 403 0.32 -10.82 6.99
C THR A 403 -0.06 -10.23 8.33
N GLU A 404 0.38 -9.00 8.57
CA GLU A 404 0.05 -8.22 9.77
C GLU A 404 -0.60 -6.90 9.33
N THR A 405 -1.70 -6.54 9.97
CA THR A 405 -2.51 -5.34 9.69
C THR A 405 -2.74 -4.54 10.94
#